data_AF-A0A351J2J4-F1
#
_entry.id   AF-A0A351J2J4-F1
#
_cell.length_a   1.000
_cell.length_b   1.000
_cell.length_c   1.000
_cell.angle_alpha   90.00
_cell.angle_beta   90.00
_cell.angle_gamma   90.00
#
_symmetry.space_group_name_H-M   'P 1'
#
loop_
_entity.id
_entity.type
_entity.pdbx_description
1 polymer ?
#
loop_
_entity_poly.entity_id
_entity_poly.type
_entity_poly.pdbx_seq_one_letter_code
_entity_poly.pdbx_strand_id
1 'polypeptide(L)'
;MKDGWNKKCMVLAIYAFMVIIFSIVAFFFLSKLQNIGGWIGSLYDIFETVVWGFIFAYLMNPLLVLLEKKVLRFKVDSRKKFLLKRTLSMIITYLAFLGLVLAIFLIIIPEIISSLYSIDGLITNFQSYWKHFNDWLEKIFSTKNNWGMQFRAIVQKEMNTLTGSLVEKLSVTKTAEKVAIGTYNTLYVFFVGMVISVYMLASKEKLSAQIKKTMFAFFRKTKVDSILKFSKFTHETVGNYLTGKLLDAAMVGVITFAVLTVFGFHYTALIAFVVGASNIIPFFGPFIGAIPSAFLLLLVDPMEAVWFVLII
;
A
#
# COMPACT_ATOMS: atom_id res chain seq x y z
N MET A 1 -25.78 -54.36 56.07
CA MET A 1 -24.66 -53.49 55.61
C MET A 1 -24.54 -53.47 54.06
N LYS A 2 -25.62 -53.27 53.29
CA LYS A 2 -25.56 -53.28 51.80
C LYS A 2 -26.02 -51.99 51.10
N ASP A 3 -26.66 -51.04 51.78
CA ASP A 3 -27.29 -49.87 51.11
C ASP A 3 -26.36 -48.68 50.84
N GLY A 4 -25.17 -48.64 51.45
CA GLY A 4 -24.21 -47.55 51.25
C GLY A 4 -23.45 -47.62 49.91
N TRP A 5 -23.30 -48.81 49.34
CA TRP A 5 -22.57 -49.03 48.08
C TRP A 5 -23.37 -48.53 46.86
N ASN A 6 -24.69 -48.72 46.86
CA ASN A 6 -25.53 -48.35 45.72
C ASN A 6 -25.62 -46.82 45.53
N LYS A 7 -25.68 -46.06 46.64
CA LYS A 7 -25.66 -44.59 46.59
C LYS A 7 -24.32 -44.04 46.10
N LYS A 8 -23.20 -44.63 46.51
CA LYS A 8 -21.86 -44.22 46.04
C LYS A 8 -21.68 -44.50 44.54
N CYS A 9 -22.09 -45.67 44.06
CA CYS A 9 -22.04 -46.00 42.63
C CYS A 9 -22.94 -45.09 41.79
N MET A 10 -24.13 -44.75 42.29
CA MET A 10 -25.05 -43.82 41.61
C MET A 10 -24.47 -42.40 41.51
N VAL A 11 -23.85 -41.90 42.59
CA VAL A 11 -23.19 -40.59 42.59
C VAL A 11 -22.00 -40.57 41.62
N LEU A 12 -21.18 -41.62 41.60
CA LEU A 12 -20.09 -41.78 40.63
C LEU A 12 -20.59 -41.81 39.18
N ALA A 13 -21.71 -42.49 38.92
CA ALA A 13 -22.31 -42.54 37.59
C ALA A 13 -22.81 -41.16 37.13
N ILE A 14 -23.39 -40.36 38.03
CA ILE A 14 -23.84 -38.99 37.72
C ILE A 14 -22.66 -38.07 37.42
N TYR A 15 -21.58 -38.15 38.19
CA TYR A 15 -20.37 -37.35 37.91
C TYR A 15 -19.72 -37.76 36.58
N ALA A 16 -19.60 -39.07 36.30
CA ALA A 16 -19.09 -39.55 35.03
C ALA A 16 -19.95 -39.06 33.85
N PHE A 17 -21.27 -39.11 33.98
CA PHE A 17 -22.20 -38.61 32.97
C PHE A 17 -22.07 -37.10 32.74
N MET A 18 -21.97 -36.30 33.81
CA MET A 18 -21.75 -34.85 33.71
C MET A 18 -20.41 -34.52 33.05
N VAL A 19 -19.33 -35.24 33.39
CA VAL A 19 -18.01 -35.05 32.79
C VAL A 19 -18.03 -35.39 31.30
N ILE A 20 -18.73 -36.45 30.89
CA ILE A 20 -18.87 -36.83 29.48
C ILE A 20 -19.65 -35.75 28.71
N ILE A 21 -20.77 -35.26 29.25
CA ILE A 21 -21.53 -34.16 28.61
C ILE A 21 -20.68 -32.91 28.48
N PHE A 22 -19.99 -32.50 29.56
CA PHE A 22 -19.13 -31.33 29.54
C PHE A 22 -18.00 -31.47 28.50
N SER A 23 -17.41 -32.67 28.40
CA SER A 23 -16.35 -32.96 27.43
C SER A 23 -16.85 -32.89 25.99
N ILE A 24 -18.06 -33.39 25.70
CA ILE A 24 -18.67 -33.32 24.37
C ILE A 24 -18.98 -31.86 23.99
N VAL A 25 -19.54 -31.08 24.92
CA VAL A 25 -19.83 -29.65 24.70
C VAL A 25 -18.53 -28.86 24.49
N ALA A 26 -17.50 -29.10 25.31
CA ALA A 26 -16.20 -28.48 25.17
C ALA A 26 -15.53 -28.83 23.83
N PHE A 27 -15.62 -30.10 23.39
CA PHE A 27 -15.12 -30.55 22.10
C PHE A 27 -15.84 -29.86 20.92
N PHE A 28 -17.17 -29.74 20.97
CA PHE A 28 -17.93 -29.02 19.94
C PHE A 28 -17.58 -27.53 19.90
N PHE A 29 -17.39 -26.91 21.06
CA PHE A 29 -16.97 -25.51 21.16
C PHE A 29 -15.55 -25.31 20.61
N LEU A 30 -14.60 -26.18 20.97
CA LEU A 30 -13.22 -26.19 20.44
C LEU A 30 -13.18 -26.42 18.93
N SER A 31 -14.01 -27.33 18.42
CA SER A 31 -14.12 -27.59 16.98
C SER A 31 -14.70 -26.41 16.21
N LYS A 32 -15.59 -25.63 16.85
CA LYS A 32 -16.17 -24.39 16.27
C LYS A 32 -15.28 -23.17 16.47
N LEU A 33 -14.28 -23.19 17.36
CA LEU A 33 -13.35 -22.06 17.57
C LEU A 33 -12.56 -21.73 16.30
N GLN A 34 -12.19 -22.74 15.50
CA GLN A 34 -11.54 -22.52 14.21
C GLN A 34 -12.46 -21.77 13.22
N ASN A 35 -13.77 -22.06 13.26
CA ASN A 35 -14.76 -21.29 12.50
C ASN A 35 -14.91 -19.87 13.06
N ILE A 36 -14.96 -19.69 14.39
CA ILE A 36 -15.04 -18.36 15.03
C ILE A 36 -13.87 -17.47 14.60
N GLY A 37 -12.65 -18.02 14.49
CA GLY A 37 -11.49 -17.32 13.94
C GLY A 37 -11.72 -16.82 12.50
N GLY A 38 -12.34 -17.65 11.65
CA GLY A 38 -12.73 -17.26 10.29
C GLY A 38 -13.77 -16.13 10.24
N TRP A 39 -14.79 -16.17 11.11
CA TRP A 39 -15.79 -15.09 11.21
C TRP A 39 -15.15 -13.77 11.67
N ILE A 40 -14.24 -13.82 12.63
CA ILE A 40 -13.48 -12.64 13.09
C ILE A 40 -12.59 -12.10 11.96
N GLY A 41 -11.94 -12.98 11.19
CA GLY A 41 -11.17 -12.60 10.01
C GLY A 41 -12.01 -11.84 8.98
N SER A 42 -13.19 -12.37 8.63
CA SER A 42 -14.08 -11.70 7.68
C SER A 42 -14.60 -10.35 8.20
N LEU A 43 -14.86 -10.21 9.50
CA LEU A 43 -15.20 -8.91 10.09
C LEU A 43 -14.02 -7.93 10.03
N TYR A 44 -12.80 -8.41 10.23
CA TYR A 44 -11.59 -7.61 10.06
C TYR A 44 -11.43 -7.13 8.62
N ASP A 45 -11.61 -8.01 7.63
CA ASP A 45 -11.48 -7.65 6.21
C ASP A 45 -12.51 -6.59 5.77
N ILE A 46 -13.75 -6.72 6.25
CA ILE A 46 -14.81 -5.74 6.01
C ILE A 46 -14.45 -4.40 6.68
N PHE A 47 -13.98 -4.44 7.93
CA PHE A 47 -13.60 -3.24 8.66
C PHE A 47 -12.41 -2.54 7.99
N GLU A 48 -11.39 -3.29 7.56
CA GLU A 48 -10.23 -2.77 6.83
C GLU A 48 -10.67 -2.06 5.55
N THR A 49 -11.55 -2.68 4.75
CA THR A 49 -12.07 -2.09 3.51
C THR A 49 -12.82 -0.78 3.77
N VAL A 50 -13.61 -0.72 4.84
CA VAL A 50 -14.30 0.50 5.25
C VAL A 50 -13.30 1.58 5.70
N VAL A 51 -12.28 1.22 6.47
CA VAL A 51 -11.22 2.14 6.91
C VAL A 51 -10.49 2.73 5.70
N TRP A 52 -10.16 1.93 4.69
CA TRP A 52 -9.61 2.45 3.42
C TRP A 52 -10.55 3.43 2.74
N GLY A 53 -11.86 3.15 2.72
CA GLY A 53 -12.86 4.09 2.22
C GLY A 53 -12.89 5.42 2.97
N PHE A 54 -12.74 5.39 4.30
CA PHE A 54 -12.59 6.61 5.12
C PHE A 54 -11.30 7.37 4.79
N ILE A 55 -10.18 6.67 4.61
CA ILE A 55 -8.89 7.27 4.25
C ILE A 55 -8.99 7.97 2.89
N PHE A 56 -9.47 7.27 1.86
CA PHE A 56 -9.67 7.88 0.54
C PHE A 56 -10.64 9.05 0.58
N ALA A 57 -11.72 8.92 1.35
CA ALA A 57 -12.68 10.01 1.52
C ALA A 57 -12.01 11.26 2.10
N TYR A 58 -11.21 11.08 3.14
CA TYR A 58 -10.51 12.18 3.76
C TYR A 58 -9.44 12.77 2.84
N LEU A 59 -8.73 11.93 2.08
CA LEU A 59 -7.72 12.32 1.09
C LEU A 59 -8.31 13.16 -0.04
N MET A 60 -9.49 12.78 -0.56
CA MET A 60 -10.17 13.47 -1.65
C MET A 60 -10.91 14.74 -1.19
N ASN A 61 -11.22 14.87 0.10
CA ASN A 61 -12.02 15.99 0.59
C ASN A 61 -11.37 17.38 0.36
N PRO A 62 -10.07 17.61 0.57
CA PRO A 62 -9.42 18.88 0.20
C PRO A 62 -9.59 19.23 -1.27
N LEU A 63 -9.37 18.27 -2.18
CA LEU A 63 -9.55 18.45 -3.63
C LEU A 63 -11.00 18.81 -3.96
N LEU A 64 -11.97 18.09 -3.39
CA LEU A 64 -13.39 18.39 -3.56
C LEU A 64 -13.72 19.80 -3.08
N VAL A 65 -13.26 20.20 -1.89
CA VAL A 65 -13.57 21.52 -1.32
C VAL A 65 -12.90 22.63 -2.12
N LEU A 66 -11.70 22.41 -2.66
CA LEU A 66 -11.03 23.34 -3.57
C LEU A 66 -11.82 23.52 -4.86
N LEU A 67 -12.29 22.43 -5.49
CA LEU A 67 -13.11 22.50 -6.69
C LEU A 67 -14.46 23.17 -6.42
N GLU A 68 -15.10 22.82 -5.31
CA GLU A 68 -16.38 23.39 -4.90
C GLU A 68 -16.26 24.89 -4.62
N LYS A 69 -15.23 25.35 -3.90
CA LYS A 69 -15.11 26.76 -3.51
C LYS A 69 -14.44 27.64 -4.55
N LYS A 70 -13.35 27.18 -5.18
CA LYS A 70 -12.49 28.00 -6.04
C LYS A 70 -12.80 27.86 -7.53
N VAL A 71 -13.18 26.68 -8.01
CA VAL A 71 -13.38 26.40 -9.44
C VAL A 71 -14.84 26.59 -9.86
N LEU A 72 -15.78 25.92 -9.18
CA LEU A 72 -17.20 26.00 -9.49
C LEU A 72 -17.88 27.20 -8.80
N ARG A 73 -17.59 28.41 -9.27
CA ARG A 73 -18.02 29.68 -8.63
C ARG A 73 -19.48 30.10 -8.88
N PHE A 74 -20.35 29.25 -9.42
CA PHE A 74 -21.73 29.64 -9.66
C PHE A 74 -22.53 29.79 -8.35
N LYS A 75 -23.43 30.78 -8.30
CA LYS A 75 -24.26 31.08 -7.13
C LYS A 75 -25.19 29.91 -6.80
N VAL A 76 -25.22 29.56 -5.52
CA VAL A 76 -26.05 28.49 -4.98
C VAL A 76 -27.29 29.11 -4.33
N ASP A 77 -28.32 29.34 -5.13
CA ASP A 77 -29.57 29.95 -4.64
C ASP A 77 -30.61 28.92 -4.18
N SER A 78 -30.33 27.63 -4.36
CA SER A 78 -31.31 26.55 -4.09
C SER A 78 -30.62 25.26 -3.70
N ARG A 79 -31.30 24.43 -2.89
CA ARG A 79 -30.80 23.08 -2.53
C ARG A 79 -30.44 22.23 -3.75
N LYS A 80 -31.20 22.34 -4.85
CA LYS A 80 -30.88 21.64 -6.12
C LYS A 80 -29.55 22.08 -6.71
N LYS A 81 -29.25 23.39 -6.74
CA LYS A 81 -27.96 23.93 -7.22
C LYS A 81 -26.80 23.49 -6.33
N PHE A 82 -27.01 23.41 -5.02
CA PHE A 82 -26.01 22.91 -4.08
C PHE A 82 -25.65 21.45 -4.37
N LEU A 83 -26.66 20.59 -4.51
CA LEU A 83 -26.47 19.17 -4.83
C LEU A 83 -25.79 18.99 -6.19
N LEU A 84 -26.17 19.78 -7.20
CA LEU A 84 -25.53 19.74 -8.52
C LEU A 84 -24.04 20.11 -8.43
N LYS A 85 -23.73 21.20 -7.74
CA LYS A 85 -22.36 21.67 -7.51
C LYS A 85 -21.51 20.63 -6.80
N ARG A 86 -22.07 20.00 -5.78
CA ARG A 86 -21.47 18.91 -5.01
C ARG A 86 -21.18 17.70 -5.91
N THR A 87 -22.15 17.24 -6.69
CA THR A 87 -21.99 16.11 -7.61
C THR A 87 -20.96 16.39 -8.69
N LEU A 88 -20.96 17.58 -9.30
CA LEU A 88 -19.95 17.96 -10.29
C LEU A 88 -18.55 18.02 -9.67
N SER A 89 -18.40 18.59 -8.47
CA SER A 89 -17.12 18.62 -7.76
C SER A 89 -16.62 17.20 -7.46
N MET A 90 -17.50 16.29 -7.05
CA MET A 90 -17.15 14.88 -6.82
C MET A 90 -16.70 14.23 -8.13
N ILE A 91 -17.47 14.32 -9.21
CA ILE A 91 -17.13 13.72 -10.51
C ILE A 91 -15.75 14.20 -10.96
N ILE A 92 -15.51 15.51 -10.95
CA ILE A 92 -14.22 16.08 -11.37
C ILE A 92 -13.07 15.61 -10.46
N THR A 93 -13.28 15.55 -9.14
CA THR A 93 -12.26 15.07 -8.19
C THR A 93 -11.86 13.62 -8.47
N TYR A 94 -12.84 12.73 -8.59
CA TYR A 94 -12.59 11.31 -8.81
C TYR A 94 -12.08 11.03 -10.23
N LEU A 95 -12.51 11.80 -11.23
CA LEU A 95 -11.99 11.69 -12.60
C LEU A 95 -10.52 12.15 -12.65
N ALA A 96 -10.17 13.24 -11.98
CA ALA A 96 -8.78 13.70 -11.89
C ALA A 96 -7.89 12.68 -11.16
N PHE A 97 -8.38 12.11 -10.06
CA PHE A 97 -7.65 11.06 -9.33
C PHE A 97 -7.51 9.77 -10.14
N LEU A 98 -8.57 9.28 -10.80
CA LEU A 98 -8.49 8.12 -11.69
C LEU A 98 -7.55 8.38 -12.88
N GLY A 99 -7.62 9.57 -13.48
CA GLY A 99 -6.72 9.98 -14.56
C GLY A 99 -5.27 9.97 -14.11
N LEU A 100 -5.00 10.44 -12.89
CA LEU A 100 -3.66 10.39 -12.28
C LEU A 100 -3.20 8.94 -12.08
N VAL A 101 -4.04 8.07 -11.52
CA VAL A 101 -3.71 6.65 -11.31
C VAL A 101 -3.50 5.92 -12.65
N LEU A 102 -4.34 6.17 -13.64
CA LEU A 102 -4.19 5.60 -14.99
C LEU A 102 -2.92 6.09 -15.67
N ALA A 103 -2.57 7.37 -15.54
CA ALA A 103 -1.31 7.90 -16.06
C ALA A 103 -0.10 7.17 -15.44
N ILE A 104 -0.13 6.89 -14.13
CA ILE A 104 0.90 6.08 -13.47
C ILE A 104 1.01 4.71 -14.16
N PHE A 105 -0.10 3.97 -14.26
CA PHE A 105 -0.06 2.64 -14.85
C PHE A 105 0.38 2.65 -16.32
N LEU A 106 -0.07 3.63 -17.10
CA LEU A 106 0.31 3.77 -18.51
C LEU A 106 1.78 4.10 -18.71
N ILE A 107 2.44 4.75 -17.75
CA ILE A 107 3.88 5.03 -17.84
C ILE A 107 4.69 3.89 -17.20
N ILE A 108 4.26 3.34 -16.06
CA ILE A 108 4.97 2.27 -15.35
C ILE A 108 4.90 0.93 -16.09
N ILE A 109 3.72 0.50 -16.56
CA ILE A 109 3.56 -0.83 -17.17
C ILE A 109 4.45 -1.04 -18.40
N PRO A 110 4.47 -0.15 -19.42
CA PRO A 110 5.37 -0.34 -20.56
C PRO A 110 6.83 -0.31 -20.12
N GLU A 111 7.17 0.47 -19.09
CA GLU A 111 8.53 0.52 -18.57
C GLU A 111 8.96 -0.72 -17.81
N ILE A 112 8.04 -1.35 -17.08
CA ILE A 112 8.25 -2.67 -16.49
C ILE A 112 8.41 -3.70 -17.61
N ILE A 113 7.59 -3.64 -18.67
CA ILE A 113 7.67 -4.59 -19.78
C ILE A 113 8.99 -4.43 -20.54
N SER A 114 9.39 -3.21 -20.90
CA SER A 114 10.70 -2.92 -21.53
C SER A 114 11.84 -3.37 -20.62
N SER A 115 11.72 -3.10 -19.32
CA SER A 115 12.65 -3.54 -18.29
C SER A 115 12.76 -5.06 -18.25
N LEU A 116 11.65 -5.81 -18.28
CA LEU A 116 11.66 -7.28 -18.30
C LEU A 116 12.36 -7.83 -19.55
N TYR A 117 12.17 -7.23 -20.73
CA TYR A 117 12.93 -7.58 -21.93
C TYR A 117 14.41 -7.20 -21.81
N SER A 118 14.72 -6.10 -21.11
CA SER A 118 16.08 -5.70 -20.81
C SER A 118 16.74 -6.56 -19.73
N ILE A 119 16.00 -7.35 -18.93
CA ILE A 119 16.61 -8.30 -17.98
C ILE A 119 17.38 -9.39 -18.73
N ASP A 120 16.87 -9.87 -19.86
CA ASP A 120 17.61 -10.79 -20.73
C ASP A 120 18.87 -10.10 -21.30
N GLY A 121 18.74 -8.81 -21.63
CA GLY A 121 19.85 -7.93 -22.02
C GLY A 121 20.85 -7.62 -20.89
N LEU A 122 20.40 -7.51 -19.65
CA LEU A 122 21.20 -7.24 -18.46
C LEU A 122 21.94 -8.49 -18.00
N ILE A 123 21.33 -9.67 -18.09
CA ILE A 123 22.04 -10.93 -17.81
C ILE A 123 23.19 -11.08 -18.81
N THR A 124 22.95 -10.80 -20.09
CA THR A 124 23.98 -10.85 -21.13
C THR A 124 25.00 -9.72 -21.02
N ASN A 125 24.58 -8.48 -20.72
CA ASN A 125 25.47 -7.35 -20.52
C ASN A 125 26.28 -7.46 -19.21
N PHE A 126 25.68 -7.91 -18.11
CA PHE A 126 26.35 -8.20 -16.85
C PHE A 126 27.41 -9.28 -17.02
N GLN A 127 27.12 -10.34 -17.78
CA GLN A 127 28.13 -11.31 -18.19
C GLN A 127 29.26 -10.68 -19.02
N SER A 128 28.96 -9.71 -19.89
CA SER A 128 29.96 -8.97 -20.67
C SER A 128 30.82 -8.02 -19.80
N TYR A 129 30.21 -7.23 -18.92
CA TYR A 129 30.92 -6.39 -17.93
C TYR A 129 31.78 -7.23 -17.00
N TRP A 130 31.28 -8.40 -16.60
CA TRP A 130 32.03 -9.35 -15.80
C TRP A 130 33.19 -9.97 -16.56
N LYS A 131 33.01 -10.27 -17.85
CA LYS A 131 34.10 -10.70 -18.72
C LYS A 131 35.17 -9.61 -18.83
N HIS A 132 34.79 -8.36 -19.01
CA HIS A 132 35.74 -7.24 -19.00
C HIS A 132 36.46 -7.06 -17.65
N PHE A 133 35.77 -7.29 -16.54
CA PHE A 133 36.38 -7.28 -15.20
C PHE A 133 37.37 -8.44 -15.03
N ASN A 134 37.01 -9.64 -15.50
CA ASN A 134 37.90 -10.80 -15.51
C ASN A 134 39.12 -10.59 -16.43
N ASP A 135 38.93 -10.00 -17.61
CA ASP A 135 40.01 -9.66 -18.54
C ASP A 135 40.94 -8.58 -17.94
N TRP A 136 40.39 -7.63 -17.17
CA TRP A 136 41.15 -6.65 -16.41
C TRP A 136 41.93 -7.29 -15.25
N LEU A 137 41.29 -8.19 -14.51
CA LEU A 137 41.96 -9.00 -13.49
C LEU A 137 43.06 -9.86 -14.08
N GLU A 138 42.88 -10.43 -15.28
CA GLU A 138 43.89 -11.23 -15.96
C GLU A 138 45.10 -10.38 -16.40
N LYS A 139 44.86 -9.13 -16.81
CA LYS A 139 45.93 -8.16 -17.12
C LYS A 139 46.71 -7.71 -15.89
N ILE A 140 46.06 -7.57 -14.73
CA ILE A 140 46.70 -7.15 -13.48
C ILE A 140 47.41 -8.32 -12.80
N PHE A 141 46.76 -9.47 -12.72
CA PHE A 141 47.27 -10.70 -12.13
C PHE A 141 47.85 -11.60 -13.23
N SER A 142 48.89 -11.11 -13.90
CA SER A 142 49.65 -11.91 -14.87
C SER A 142 50.03 -13.28 -14.29
N THR A 143 49.91 -14.31 -15.15
CA THR A 143 49.80 -15.77 -14.95
C THR A 143 50.91 -16.49 -14.17
N LYS A 144 51.60 -15.85 -13.22
CA LYS A 144 52.76 -16.45 -12.52
C LYS A 144 52.65 -16.65 -11.01
N ASN A 145 51.57 -16.21 -10.35
CA ASN A 145 51.44 -16.37 -8.89
C ASN A 145 50.22 -17.24 -8.51
N ASN A 146 50.45 -18.31 -7.73
CA ASN A 146 49.42 -19.29 -7.31
C ASN A 146 48.20 -18.63 -6.62
N TRP A 147 48.42 -17.50 -5.96
CA TRP A 147 47.38 -16.70 -5.29
C TRP A 147 46.32 -16.15 -6.25
N GLY A 148 46.71 -15.74 -7.46
CA GLY A 148 45.76 -15.24 -8.46
C GLY A 148 44.83 -16.33 -9.01
N MET A 149 45.26 -17.61 -8.97
CA MET A 149 44.44 -18.74 -9.41
C MET A 149 43.39 -19.11 -8.36
N GLN A 150 43.74 -19.09 -7.07
CA GLN A 150 42.79 -19.36 -5.98
C GLN A 150 41.78 -18.23 -5.80
N PHE A 151 42.22 -16.97 -5.90
CA PHE A 151 41.32 -15.81 -5.86
C PHE A 151 40.30 -15.86 -7.01
N ARG A 152 40.72 -16.23 -8.23
CA ARG A 152 39.83 -16.45 -9.37
C ARG A 152 38.80 -17.55 -9.12
N ALA A 153 39.22 -18.68 -8.56
CA ALA A 153 38.30 -19.80 -8.30
C ALA A 153 37.22 -19.45 -7.27
N ILE A 154 37.58 -18.70 -6.22
CA ILE A 154 36.63 -18.24 -5.19
C ILE A 154 35.66 -17.21 -5.79
N VAL A 155 36.18 -16.22 -6.50
CA VAL A 155 35.37 -15.15 -7.11
C VAL A 155 34.41 -15.70 -8.18
N GLN A 156 34.87 -16.63 -9.03
CA GLN A 156 34.04 -17.26 -10.05
C GLN A 156 32.96 -18.17 -9.44
N LYS A 157 33.28 -18.88 -8.36
CA LYS A 157 32.31 -19.74 -7.66
C LYS A 157 31.21 -18.93 -7.00
N GLU A 158 31.57 -17.89 -6.24
CA GLU A 158 30.60 -16.99 -5.59
C GLU A 158 29.73 -16.27 -6.62
N MET A 159 30.32 -15.86 -7.75
CA MET A 159 29.56 -15.21 -8.82
C MET A 159 28.57 -16.18 -9.49
N ASN A 160 28.97 -17.41 -9.80
CA ASN A 160 28.06 -18.39 -10.40
C ASN A 160 26.87 -18.69 -9.47
N THR A 161 27.08 -18.73 -8.15
CA THR A 161 25.99 -18.83 -7.17
C THR A 161 25.12 -17.58 -7.10
N LEU A 162 25.71 -16.38 -7.20
CA LEU A 162 24.94 -15.13 -7.25
C LEU A 162 24.10 -15.04 -8.52
N THR A 163 24.66 -15.27 -9.71
CA THR A 163 23.92 -15.28 -10.96
C THR A 163 22.89 -16.40 -11.02
N GLY A 164 23.21 -17.60 -10.52
CA GLY A 164 22.25 -18.71 -10.44
C GLY A 164 21.07 -18.38 -9.53
N SER A 165 21.34 -17.81 -8.34
CA SER A 165 20.29 -17.41 -7.40
C SER A 165 19.47 -16.20 -7.87
N LEU A 166 20.08 -15.27 -8.61
CA LEU A 166 19.39 -14.14 -9.23
C LEU A 166 18.48 -14.64 -10.36
N VAL A 167 18.96 -15.51 -11.25
CA VAL A 167 18.16 -16.10 -12.34
C VAL A 167 17.03 -16.97 -11.79
N GLU A 168 17.26 -17.73 -10.71
CA GLU A 168 16.21 -18.53 -10.08
C GLU A 168 15.13 -17.66 -9.40
N LYS A 169 15.53 -16.58 -8.70
CA LYS A 169 14.58 -15.64 -8.07
C LYS A 169 13.87 -14.71 -9.05
N LEU A 170 14.54 -14.36 -10.15
CA LEU A 170 14.01 -13.58 -11.26
C LEU A 170 13.29 -14.44 -12.30
N SER A 171 13.31 -15.76 -12.17
CA SER A 171 12.54 -16.65 -13.06
C SER A 171 11.07 -16.24 -13.02
N VAL A 172 10.66 -15.61 -14.12
CA VAL A 172 9.49 -14.74 -14.22
C VAL A 172 8.22 -15.48 -13.81
N THR A 173 8.18 -16.81 -13.98
CA THR A 173 6.99 -17.65 -13.79
C THR A 173 6.53 -17.80 -12.33
N LYS A 174 7.42 -18.03 -11.36
CA LYS A 174 7.00 -18.26 -9.94
C LYS A 174 6.79 -16.97 -9.15
N THR A 175 7.54 -15.93 -9.50
CA THR A 175 7.39 -14.60 -8.89
C THR A 175 6.20 -13.85 -9.48
N ALA A 176 5.93 -13.95 -10.79
CA ALA A 176 4.77 -13.30 -11.40
C ALA A 176 3.44 -13.83 -10.87
N GLU A 177 3.30 -15.12 -10.59
CA GLU A 177 2.05 -15.68 -10.08
C GLU A 177 1.73 -15.17 -8.65
N LYS A 178 2.72 -15.13 -7.76
CA LYS A 178 2.54 -14.59 -6.39
C LYS A 178 2.30 -13.08 -6.39
N VAL A 179 3.01 -12.34 -7.25
CA VAL A 179 2.80 -10.89 -7.43
C VAL A 179 1.40 -10.63 -8.02
N ALA A 180 0.95 -11.41 -9.01
CA ALA A 180 -0.36 -11.25 -9.64
C ALA A 180 -1.51 -11.47 -8.64
N ILE A 181 -1.43 -12.51 -7.81
CA ILE A 181 -2.47 -12.81 -6.80
C ILE A 181 -2.52 -11.70 -5.73
N GLY A 182 -1.36 -11.24 -5.24
CA GLY A 182 -1.28 -10.13 -4.28
C GLY A 182 -1.77 -8.79 -4.86
N THR A 183 -1.49 -8.55 -6.13
CA THR A 183 -1.93 -7.34 -6.85
C THR A 183 -3.44 -7.33 -7.03
N TYR A 184 -4.06 -8.48 -7.35
CA TYR A 184 -5.52 -8.58 -7.50
C TYR A 184 -6.25 -8.20 -6.21
N ASN A 185 -5.85 -8.77 -5.06
CA ASN A 185 -6.52 -8.46 -3.79
C ASN A 185 -6.36 -6.98 -3.41
N THR A 186 -5.15 -6.42 -3.61
CA THR A 186 -4.87 -5.01 -3.34
C THR A 186 -5.71 -4.09 -4.23
N LEU A 187 -5.80 -4.39 -5.52
CA LEU A 187 -6.65 -3.65 -6.47
C LEU A 187 -8.12 -3.75 -6.09
N TYR A 188 -8.59 -4.93 -5.67
CA TYR A 188 -9.98 -5.11 -5.22
C TYR A 188 -10.29 -4.23 -4.00
N VAL A 189 -9.47 -4.29 -2.95
CA VAL A 189 -9.64 -3.44 -1.75
C VAL A 189 -9.55 -1.96 -2.11
N PHE A 190 -8.63 -1.58 -2.99
CA PHE A 190 -8.50 -0.21 -3.50
C PHE A 190 -9.77 0.27 -4.21
N PHE A 191 -10.29 -0.52 -5.16
CA PHE A 191 -11.51 -0.18 -5.90
C PHE A 191 -12.75 -0.11 -5.00
N VAL A 192 -12.94 -1.10 -4.13
CA VAL A 192 -14.08 -1.11 -3.20
C VAL A 192 -13.98 0.05 -2.21
N GLY A 193 -12.80 0.31 -1.64
CA GLY A 193 -12.54 1.46 -0.78
C GLY A 193 -12.84 2.78 -1.50
N MET A 194 -12.47 2.90 -2.77
CA MET A 194 -12.79 4.06 -3.59
C MET A 194 -14.30 4.24 -3.78
N VAL A 195 -15.05 3.17 -4.07
CA VAL A 195 -16.53 3.24 -4.16
C VAL A 195 -17.13 3.68 -2.82
N ILE A 196 -16.69 3.10 -1.70
CA ILE A 196 -17.14 3.50 -0.36
C ILE A 196 -16.86 4.99 -0.12
N SER A 197 -15.68 5.47 -0.51
CA SER A 197 -15.29 6.86 -0.33
C SER A 197 -16.22 7.84 -1.07
N VAL A 198 -16.72 7.47 -2.27
CA VAL A 198 -17.72 8.25 -3.01
C VAL A 198 -19.02 8.37 -2.22
N TYR A 199 -19.55 7.25 -1.72
CA TYR A 199 -20.78 7.25 -0.92
C TYR A 199 -20.63 8.06 0.38
N MET A 200 -19.48 7.94 1.03
CA MET A 200 -19.14 8.69 2.23
C MET A 200 -19.06 10.20 1.98
N LEU A 201 -18.41 10.61 0.88
CA LEU A 201 -18.34 12.03 0.50
C LEU A 201 -19.72 12.55 0.12
N ALA A 202 -20.51 11.79 -0.62
CA ALA A 202 -21.85 12.19 -1.01
C ALA A 202 -22.79 12.34 0.20
N SER A 203 -22.61 11.49 1.22
CA SER A 203 -23.49 11.44 2.40
C SER A 203 -22.94 12.19 3.62
N LYS A 204 -21.81 12.89 3.51
CA LYS A 204 -21.08 13.54 4.62
C LYS A 204 -21.98 14.37 5.56
N GLU A 205 -22.85 15.23 5.03
CA GLU A 205 -23.72 16.09 5.85
C GLU A 205 -24.82 15.29 6.54
N LYS A 206 -25.41 14.31 5.83
CA LYS A 206 -26.44 13.44 6.38
C LYS A 206 -25.85 12.61 7.52
N LEU A 207 -24.68 12.00 7.30
CA LEU A 207 -23.98 11.18 8.28
C LEU A 207 -23.56 12.02 9.49
N SER A 208 -23.00 13.22 9.28
CA SER A 208 -22.64 14.14 10.38
C SER A 208 -23.86 14.58 11.18
N ALA A 209 -24.99 14.86 10.53
CA ALA A 209 -26.23 15.23 11.20
C ALA A 209 -26.82 14.06 12.00
N GLN A 210 -26.80 12.84 11.47
CA GLN A 210 -27.24 11.63 12.17
C GLN A 210 -26.37 11.36 13.40
N ILE A 211 -25.05 11.38 13.25
CA ILE A 211 -24.10 11.21 14.36
C ILE A 211 -24.36 12.24 15.46
N LYS A 212 -24.57 13.52 15.10
CA LYS A 212 -24.93 14.58 16.05
C LYS A 212 -26.24 14.27 16.79
N LYS A 213 -27.31 13.89 16.07
CA LYS A 213 -28.61 13.54 16.68
C LYS A 213 -28.47 12.37 17.65
N THR A 214 -27.76 11.32 17.26
CA THR A 214 -27.52 10.16 18.12
C THR A 214 -26.70 10.54 19.36
N MET A 215 -25.67 11.38 19.23
CA MET A 215 -24.90 11.85 20.38
C MET A 215 -25.77 12.64 21.37
N PHE A 216 -26.66 13.51 20.90
CA PHE A 216 -27.60 14.23 21.76
C PHE A 216 -28.65 13.31 22.41
N ALA A 217 -28.94 12.14 21.84
CA ALA A 217 -29.85 11.16 22.43
C ALA A 217 -29.20 10.37 23.59
N PHE A 218 -27.91 10.04 23.49
CA PHE A 218 -27.21 9.24 24.49
C PHE A 218 -26.43 10.05 25.54
N PHE A 219 -26.06 11.30 25.24
CA PHE A 219 -25.19 12.10 26.10
C PHE A 219 -25.79 13.46 26.45
N ARG A 220 -25.37 14.00 27.61
CA ARG A 220 -25.70 15.37 28.04
C ARG A 220 -25.09 16.40 27.09
N LYS A 221 -25.80 17.51 26.87
CA LYS A 221 -25.42 18.61 25.97
C LYS A 221 -23.97 19.08 26.16
N THR A 222 -23.50 19.24 27.40
CA THR A 222 -22.14 19.69 27.72
C THR A 222 -21.05 18.73 27.19
N LYS A 223 -21.29 17.41 27.27
CA LYS A 223 -20.37 16.40 26.72
C LYS A 223 -20.39 16.41 25.20
N VAL A 224 -21.57 16.50 24.59
CA VAL A 224 -21.72 16.56 23.12
C VAL A 224 -21.03 17.80 22.55
N ASP A 225 -21.22 18.97 23.16
CA ASP A 225 -20.57 20.21 22.71
C ASP A 225 -19.04 20.11 22.82
N SER A 226 -18.51 19.44 23.85
CA SER A 226 -17.07 19.19 24.00
C SER A 226 -16.54 18.25 22.92
N ILE A 227 -17.24 17.15 22.63
CA ILE A 227 -16.89 16.20 21.56
C ILE A 227 -16.93 16.90 20.19
N LEU A 228 -17.94 17.73 19.94
CA LEU A 228 -18.06 18.46 18.67
C LEU A 228 -16.97 19.52 18.50
N LYS A 229 -16.58 20.22 19.57
CA LYS A 229 -15.43 21.14 19.55
C LYS A 229 -14.14 20.40 19.22
N PHE A 230 -13.88 19.27 19.89
CA PHE A 230 -12.71 18.45 19.61
C PHE A 230 -12.72 17.91 18.18
N SER A 231 -13.85 17.37 17.72
CA SER A 231 -14.00 16.87 16.34
C SER A 231 -13.75 17.96 15.29
N LYS A 232 -14.24 19.18 15.53
CA LYS A 232 -13.98 20.34 14.65
C LYS A 232 -12.50 20.69 14.63
N PHE A 233 -11.85 20.78 15.79
CA PHE A 233 -10.42 21.04 15.91
C PHE A 233 -9.57 19.99 15.17
N THR A 234 -9.89 18.70 15.36
CA THR A 234 -9.22 17.60 14.64
C THR A 234 -9.45 17.69 13.14
N HIS A 235 -10.67 18.02 12.69
CA HIS A 235 -10.95 18.18 11.27
C HIS A 235 -10.15 19.33 10.64
N GLU A 236 -10.07 20.48 11.29
CA GLU A 236 -9.30 21.63 10.81
C GLU A 236 -7.80 21.32 10.79
N THR A 237 -7.28 20.71 11.85
CA THR A 237 -5.86 20.35 11.96
C THR A 237 -5.45 19.33 10.89
N VAL A 238 -6.17 18.20 10.79
CA VAL A 238 -5.85 17.14 9.81
C VAL A 238 -6.13 17.63 8.38
N GLY A 239 -7.17 18.43 8.17
CA GLY A 239 -7.49 19.01 6.86
C GLY A 239 -6.42 19.98 6.36
N ASN A 240 -5.90 20.86 7.24
CA ASN A 240 -4.81 21.77 6.91
C ASN A 240 -3.50 21.00 6.68
N TYR A 241 -3.20 20.01 7.52
CA TYR A 241 -2.04 19.13 7.35
C TYR A 241 -2.07 18.40 6.00
N LEU A 242 -3.20 17.82 5.64
CA LEU A 242 -3.36 17.10 4.38
C LEU A 242 -3.24 18.03 3.16
N THR A 243 -3.80 19.24 3.25
CA THR A 243 -3.65 20.26 2.20
C THR A 243 -2.19 20.66 2.03
N GLY A 244 -1.47 20.86 3.15
CA GLY A 244 -0.03 21.09 3.15
C GLY A 244 0.75 19.93 2.53
N LYS A 245 0.38 18.69 2.86
CA LYS A 245 1.01 17.47 2.31
C LYS A 245 0.78 17.28 0.81
N LEU A 246 -0.39 17.62 0.30
CA LEU A 246 -0.64 17.61 -1.15
C LEU A 246 0.19 18.67 -1.88
N LEU A 247 0.38 19.85 -1.28
CA LEU A 247 1.24 20.90 -1.84
C LEU A 247 2.72 20.49 -1.80
N ASP A 248 3.16 19.91 -0.67
CA ASP A 248 4.51 19.36 -0.47
C ASP A 248 4.81 18.26 -1.51
N ALA A 249 3.90 17.30 -1.70
CA ALA A 249 3.99 16.29 -2.74
C ALA A 249 4.13 16.87 -4.16
N ALA A 250 3.34 17.91 -4.47
CA ALA A 250 3.44 18.59 -5.76
C ALA A 250 4.79 19.32 -5.93
N MET A 251 5.27 20.01 -4.89
CA MET A 251 6.58 20.69 -4.91
C MET A 251 7.72 19.68 -5.08
N VAL A 252 7.72 18.59 -4.31
CA VAL A 252 8.72 17.52 -4.40
C VAL A 252 8.72 16.90 -5.79
N GLY A 253 7.55 16.64 -6.39
CA GLY A 253 7.46 16.13 -7.76
C GLY A 253 8.09 17.09 -8.79
N VAL A 254 7.79 18.39 -8.71
CA VAL A 254 8.36 19.40 -9.61
C VAL A 254 9.87 19.56 -9.43
N ILE A 255 10.35 19.59 -8.18
CA ILE A 255 11.78 19.71 -7.87
C ILE A 255 12.52 18.47 -8.37
N THR A 256 11.99 17.27 -8.10
CA THR A 256 12.59 16.01 -8.58
C THR A 256 12.65 15.99 -10.10
N PHE A 257 11.59 16.42 -10.78
CA PHE A 257 11.58 16.53 -12.25
C PHE A 257 12.67 17.46 -12.77
N ALA A 258 12.80 18.64 -12.17
CA ALA A 258 13.81 19.61 -12.56
C ALA A 258 15.24 19.07 -12.34
N VAL A 259 15.51 18.50 -11.17
CA VAL A 259 16.82 17.91 -10.83
C VAL A 259 17.18 16.81 -11.82
N LEU A 260 16.32 15.80 -11.97
CA LEU A 260 16.59 14.67 -12.86
C LEU A 260 16.74 15.09 -14.33
N THR A 261 16.00 16.11 -14.78
CA THR A 261 16.11 16.64 -16.15
C THR A 261 17.47 17.30 -16.36
N VAL A 262 17.95 18.08 -15.39
CA VAL A 262 19.26 18.76 -15.47
C VAL A 262 20.40 17.75 -15.52
N PHE A 263 20.30 16.66 -14.78
CA PHE A 263 21.31 15.60 -14.80
C PHE A 263 21.14 14.60 -15.96
N GLY A 264 20.08 14.71 -16.76
CA GLY A 264 19.87 13.86 -17.94
C GLY A 264 19.44 12.43 -17.63
N PHE A 265 18.76 12.19 -16.51
CA PHE A 265 18.34 10.85 -16.09
C PHE A 265 17.29 10.24 -17.02
N HIS A 266 17.37 8.92 -17.20
CA HIS A 266 16.32 8.17 -17.87
C HIS A 266 15.02 8.19 -17.06
N TYR A 267 13.88 8.21 -17.76
CA TYR A 267 12.54 8.17 -17.15
C TYR A 267 12.25 9.29 -16.14
N THR A 268 12.91 10.44 -16.29
CA THR A 268 12.78 11.59 -15.41
C THR A 268 11.32 11.95 -15.07
N ALA A 269 10.44 12.04 -16.08
CA ALA A 269 9.03 12.38 -15.86
C ALA A 269 8.29 11.32 -15.02
N LEU A 270 8.56 10.04 -15.28
CA LEU A 270 7.95 8.93 -14.55
C LEU A 270 8.42 8.93 -13.09
N ILE A 271 9.74 9.00 -12.89
CA ILE A 271 10.36 8.94 -11.57
C ILE A 271 9.91 10.12 -10.71
N ALA A 272 9.96 11.33 -11.27
CA ALA A 272 9.51 12.53 -10.56
C ALA A 272 8.03 12.47 -10.18
N PHE A 273 7.20 11.93 -11.07
CA PHE A 273 5.79 11.71 -10.79
C PHE A 273 5.61 10.68 -9.65
N VAL A 274 6.28 9.52 -9.72
CA VAL A 274 6.16 8.43 -8.73
C VAL A 274 6.66 8.89 -7.35
N VAL A 275 7.80 9.58 -7.30
CA VAL A 275 8.33 10.21 -6.08
C VAL A 275 7.37 11.26 -5.54
N GLY A 276 6.87 12.17 -6.38
CA GLY A 276 5.92 13.20 -5.96
C GLY A 276 4.62 12.61 -5.41
N ALA A 277 4.03 11.64 -6.12
CA ALA A 277 2.78 10.99 -5.74
C ALA A 277 2.93 10.14 -4.46
N SER A 278 4.04 9.40 -4.32
CA SER A 278 4.32 8.61 -3.12
C SER A 278 4.54 9.51 -1.89
N ASN A 279 5.11 10.71 -2.07
CA ASN A 279 5.32 11.68 -0.98
C ASN A 279 4.01 12.21 -0.33
N ILE A 280 2.85 11.88 -0.89
CA ILE A 280 1.55 12.07 -0.23
C ILE A 280 1.47 11.24 1.07
N ILE A 281 2.11 10.06 1.11
CA ILE A 281 2.16 9.18 2.28
C ILE A 281 3.32 9.62 3.18
N PRO A 282 3.06 10.19 4.37
CA PRO A 282 4.12 10.67 5.24
C PRO A 282 5.06 9.55 5.68
N PHE A 283 6.35 9.87 5.84
CA PHE A 283 7.44 8.97 6.26
C PHE A 283 7.77 7.82 5.31
N PHE A 284 6.77 7.19 4.68
CA PHE A 284 6.96 6.08 3.75
C PHE A 284 7.07 6.52 2.30
N GLY A 285 6.58 7.70 1.95
CA GLY A 285 6.54 8.21 0.59
C GLY A 285 7.88 8.15 -0.14
N PRO A 286 8.97 8.70 0.42
CA PRO A 286 10.30 8.60 -0.19
C PRO A 286 10.71 7.15 -0.46
N PHE A 287 10.46 6.20 0.45
CA PHE A 287 10.80 4.80 0.23
C PHE A 287 9.92 4.13 -0.83
N ILE A 288 8.61 4.37 -0.80
CA ILE A 288 7.65 3.83 -1.76
C ILE A 288 7.95 4.34 -3.18
N GLY A 289 8.39 5.59 -3.32
CA GLY A 289 8.79 6.16 -4.60
C GLY A 289 10.20 5.76 -5.03
N ALA A 290 11.15 5.77 -4.10
CA ALA A 290 12.56 5.53 -4.39
C ALA A 290 12.84 4.07 -4.75
N ILE A 291 12.22 3.08 -4.10
CA ILE A 291 12.46 1.66 -4.40
C ILE A 291 12.16 1.31 -5.87
N PRO A 292 10.94 1.54 -6.40
CA PRO A 292 10.65 1.22 -7.80
C PRO A 292 11.42 2.10 -8.77
N SER A 293 11.66 3.38 -8.44
CA SER A 293 12.41 4.29 -9.31
C SER A 293 13.89 3.95 -9.40
N ALA A 294 14.52 3.62 -8.27
CA ALA A 294 15.91 3.18 -8.20
C ALA A 294 16.08 1.83 -8.89
N PHE A 295 15.11 0.90 -8.72
CA PHE A 295 15.12 -0.36 -9.43
C PHE A 295 15.04 -0.16 -10.94
N LEU A 296 14.15 0.72 -11.41
CA LEU A 296 13.98 1.03 -12.82
C LEU A 296 15.25 1.67 -13.41
N LEU A 297 15.86 2.64 -12.71
CA LEU A 297 17.16 3.21 -13.10
C LEU A 297 18.27 2.17 -13.11
N LEU A 298 18.31 1.27 -12.12
CA LEU A 298 19.34 0.24 -12.00
C LEU A 298 19.34 -0.74 -13.18
N LEU A 299 18.17 -0.94 -13.80
CA LEU A 299 18.05 -1.76 -14.99
C LEU A 299 18.59 -1.06 -16.26
N VAL A 300 18.61 0.27 -16.29
CA VAL A 300 19.09 1.03 -17.45
C VAL A 300 20.54 1.46 -17.29
N ASP A 301 20.86 2.17 -16.22
CA ASP A 301 22.21 2.53 -15.84
C ASP A 301 22.39 2.41 -14.31
N PRO A 302 23.18 1.43 -13.84
CA PRO A 302 23.47 1.27 -12.41
C PRO A 302 24.04 2.53 -11.75
N MET A 303 24.76 3.37 -12.49
CA MET A 303 25.34 4.61 -11.95
C MET A 303 24.26 5.67 -11.73
N GLU A 304 23.26 5.78 -12.62
CA GLU A 304 22.10 6.65 -12.40
C GLU A 304 21.35 6.24 -11.13
N ALA A 305 21.14 4.93 -10.89
CA ALA A 305 20.49 4.46 -9.68
C ALA A 305 21.21 4.89 -8.39
N VAL A 306 22.55 4.83 -8.38
CA VAL A 306 23.35 5.28 -7.23
C VAL A 306 23.18 6.77 -7.00
N TRP A 307 23.30 7.59 -8.05
CA TRP A 307 23.13 9.04 -7.93
C TRP A 307 21.71 9.42 -7.52
N PHE A 308 20.70 8.73 -8.04
CA PHE A 308 19.30 8.93 -7.65
C PHE A 308 19.08 8.68 -6.15
N VAL A 309 19.59 7.57 -5.62
CA VAL A 309 19.46 7.23 -4.19
C VAL A 309 20.19 8.22 -3.29
N LEU A 310 21.26 8.87 -3.78
CA LEU A 310 21.95 9.92 -3.03
C LEU A 310 21.23 11.28 -3.06
N ILE A 311 20.47 11.55 -4.12
CA ILE A 311 19.74 12.81 -4.33
C ILE A 311 18.40 12.81 -3.57
N ILE A 312 17.75 11.65 -3.45
CA ILE A 312 16.40 11.46 -2.89
C ILE A 312 16.40 11.41 -1.35
#